data_AF-A0A0P7HA21-F1
#
_entry.id   AF-A0A0P7HA21-F1
#
_cell.length_a   1.000
_cell.length_b   1.000
_cell.length_c   1.000
_cell.angle_alpha   90.00
_cell.angle_beta   90.00
_cell.angle_gamma   90.00
#
_symmetry.space_group_name_H-M   'P 1'
#
loop_
_entity.id
_entity.type
_entity.pdbx_description
1 polymer ?
#
loop_
_entity_poly.entity_id
_entity_poly.type
_entity_poly.pdbx_seq_one_letter_code
_entity_poly.pdbx_strand_id
1 'polypeptide(L)'
;MWGGPDDQAGTTETTGEPTETEEPAETEEPTETEEDGDAEERPEGVSEEEFENGPVPEVYLSATSLGNEQRDPDNLNAKADVGFAEYEEARENDAHQPGTCCANCGDFIPDKNGDAFGACAEVDGYIDGADWCTIYESLPEPEVPEGMSESDLPTAEVPEEYRTADSQTGETRDPENLQTQADVRLMESVDAIADGLAQPGQSCGNCAEYIPDKNGDGWGACAKVEGYVATEDWCVVWEHVTAEL
;
A
#
# COMPACT_ATOMS: atom_id res chain seq x y z
N MET A 1 -14.53 -32.07 -53.42
CA MET A 1 -15.13 -32.12 -54.77
C MET A 1 -16.62 -32.28 -54.60
N TRP A 2 -17.38 -31.43 -55.31
CA TRP A 2 -18.83 -31.50 -55.57
C TRP A 2 -19.70 -31.00 -54.41
N GLY A 3 -20.58 -30.02 -54.55
CA GLY A 3 -21.29 -29.50 -55.72
C GLY A 3 -22.78 -29.61 -55.43
N GLY A 4 -23.49 -28.47 -55.34
CA GLY A 4 -24.96 -28.41 -55.16
C GLY A 4 -25.71 -29.05 -56.33
N PRO A 5 -27.05 -29.19 -56.22
CA PRO A 5 -27.87 -28.14 -56.83
C PRO A 5 -29.23 -27.84 -56.15
N ASP A 6 -29.82 -26.78 -56.70
CA ASP A 6 -31.07 -26.06 -56.52
C ASP A 6 -32.41 -26.84 -56.51
N ASP A 7 -33.42 -26.14 -55.99
CA ASP A 7 -34.69 -25.76 -56.67
C ASP A 7 -36.04 -26.32 -56.17
N GLN A 8 -36.83 -25.37 -55.64
CA GLN A 8 -38.26 -25.08 -55.85
C GLN A 8 -39.43 -25.93 -55.27
N ALA A 9 -40.20 -25.19 -54.44
CA ALA A 9 -41.63 -24.85 -54.55
C ALA A 9 -42.73 -25.89 -54.23
N GLY A 10 -43.59 -25.51 -53.28
CA GLY A 10 -44.91 -26.11 -53.02
C GLY A 10 -45.74 -25.24 -52.10
N THR A 11 -46.64 -24.44 -52.69
CA THR A 11 -47.60 -23.51 -52.08
C THR A 11 -48.80 -24.21 -51.43
N THR A 12 -49.32 -23.70 -50.31
CA THR A 12 -50.77 -23.62 -50.05
C THR A 12 -51.10 -22.44 -49.14
N GLU A 13 -51.90 -21.53 -49.66
CA GLU A 13 -52.62 -20.45 -48.95
C GLU A 13 -53.72 -21.00 -48.04
N THR A 14 -54.06 -20.28 -46.95
CA THR A 14 -55.42 -19.78 -46.61
C THR A 14 -55.41 -19.01 -45.29
N THR A 15 -55.54 -17.68 -45.43
CA THR A 15 -56.44 -16.74 -44.74
C THR A 15 -56.81 -16.92 -43.25
N GLY A 16 -56.57 -15.85 -42.46
CA GLY A 16 -57.37 -15.53 -41.27
C GLY A 16 -56.67 -14.62 -40.26
N GLU A 17 -56.76 -13.30 -40.43
CA GLU A 17 -56.67 -12.33 -39.31
C GLU A 17 -58.03 -12.30 -38.58
N PRO A 18 -58.11 -12.00 -37.26
CA PRO A 18 -57.75 -10.67 -36.75
C PRO A 18 -57.10 -10.59 -35.34
N THR A 19 -56.30 -9.54 -35.19
CA THR A 19 -56.15 -8.62 -34.04
C THR A 19 -56.12 -9.20 -32.63
N GLU A 20 -54.96 -9.10 -31.97
CA GLU A 20 -54.88 -8.53 -30.61
C GLU A 20 -53.54 -7.80 -30.44
N THR A 21 -53.63 -6.59 -29.90
CA THR A 21 -52.56 -5.66 -29.61
C THR A 21 -51.86 -6.09 -28.32
N GLU A 22 -50.57 -6.40 -28.38
CA GLU A 22 -49.70 -6.39 -27.20
C GLU A 22 -48.48 -5.49 -27.48
N GLU A 23 -48.19 -4.67 -26.49
CA GLU A 23 -47.20 -3.59 -26.46
C GLU A 23 -45.78 -4.11 -26.73
N PRO A 24 -44.90 -3.35 -27.41
CA PRO A 24 -43.49 -3.70 -27.43
C PRO A 24 -42.90 -3.33 -26.06
N ALA A 25 -42.44 -4.35 -25.33
CA ALA A 25 -41.55 -4.15 -24.20
C ALA A 25 -40.27 -3.46 -24.72
N GLU A 26 -40.00 -2.27 -24.20
CA GLU A 26 -38.76 -1.55 -24.44
C GLU A 26 -37.60 -2.46 -24.03
N THR A 27 -36.83 -2.87 -25.03
CA THR A 27 -35.53 -3.48 -24.82
C THR A 27 -34.59 -2.32 -24.51
N GLU A 28 -34.51 -1.96 -23.24
CA GLU A 28 -33.41 -1.15 -22.73
C GLU A 28 -32.15 -2.01 -22.94
N GLU A 29 -31.38 -1.68 -23.97
CA GLU A 29 -30.02 -2.19 -24.09
C GLU A 29 -29.28 -1.77 -22.82
N PRO A 30 -28.55 -2.68 -22.14
CA PRO A 30 -27.70 -2.26 -21.07
C PRO A 30 -26.68 -1.31 -21.70
N THR A 31 -26.69 -0.05 -21.27
CA THR A 31 -25.56 0.83 -21.45
C THR A 31 -24.37 0.11 -20.84
N GLU A 32 -23.54 -0.47 -21.69
CA GLU A 32 -22.16 -0.77 -21.35
C GLU A 32 -21.57 0.57 -20.95
N THR A 33 -21.52 0.81 -19.64
CA THR A 33 -20.59 1.78 -19.07
C THR A 33 -19.22 1.28 -19.47
N GLU A 34 -18.71 1.87 -20.55
CA GLU A 34 -17.29 1.92 -20.87
C GLU A 34 -16.57 2.17 -19.53
N GLU A 35 -15.78 1.18 -19.11
CA GLU A 35 -14.88 1.25 -17.98
C GLU A 35 -13.80 2.27 -18.38
N ASP A 36 -14.12 3.53 -18.14
CA ASP A 36 -13.24 4.68 -18.36
C ASP A 36 -12.01 4.48 -17.47
N GLY A 37 -10.85 4.44 -18.12
CA GLY A 37 -9.62 3.86 -17.58
C GLY A 37 -9.09 4.53 -16.32
N ASP A 38 -8.33 3.75 -15.56
CA ASP A 38 -7.37 4.20 -14.54
C ASP A 38 -7.85 5.45 -13.76
N ALA A 39 -8.98 5.31 -13.09
CA ALA A 39 -9.32 6.30 -12.07
C ALA A 39 -8.31 6.09 -10.94
N GLU A 40 -7.36 7.02 -10.80
CA GLU A 40 -6.38 7.04 -9.71
C GLU A 40 -7.09 6.74 -8.38
N GLU A 41 -6.58 5.74 -7.65
CA GLU A 41 -7.14 5.33 -6.36
C GLU A 41 -7.05 6.52 -5.39
N ARG A 42 -8.18 6.88 -4.78
CA ARG A 42 -8.30 8.02 -3.86
C ARG A 42 -9.26 7.68 -2.73
N PRO A 43 -9.14 8.30 -1.55
CA PRO A 43 -10.11 8.13 -0.48
C PRO A 43 -11.52 8.55 -0.90
N GLU A 44 -12.55 7.88 -0.35
CA GLU A 44 -13.94 8.18 -0.67
C GLU A 44 -14.29 9.64 -0.34
N GLY A 45 -14.79 10.38 -1.33
CA GLY A 45 -15.23 11.77 -1.16
C GLY A 45 -14.11 12.82 -1.22
N VAL A 46 -12.86 12.42 -1.47
CA VAL A 46 -11.74 13.33 -1.70
C VAL A 46 -11.63 13.66 -3.19
N SER A 47 -11.58 14.95 -3.52
CA SER A 47 -11.34 15.40 -4.90
C SER A 47 -9.88 15.24 -5.32
N GLU A 48 -9.60 15.26 -6.62
CA GLU A 48 -8.22 15.25 -7.16
C GLU A 48 -7.37 16.38 -6.60
N GLU A 49 -7.91 17.61 -6.58
CA GLU A 49 -7.20 18.78 -6.05
C GLU A 49 -6.85 18.61 -4.57
N GLU A 50 -7.77 18.04 -3.77
CA GLU A 50 -7.53 17.74 -2.35
C GLU A 50 -6.56 16.58 -2.15
N PHE A 51 -6.59 15.57 -3.02
CA PHE A 51 -5.66 14.45 -2.99
C PHE A 51 -4.22 14.90 -3.26
N GLU A 52 -4.04 15.75 -4.28
CA GLU A 52 -2.75 16.26 -4.71
C GLU A 52 -2.18 17.34 -3.77
N ASN A 53 -3.02 18.25 -3.29
CA ASN A 53 -2.58 19.50 -2.63
C ASN A 53 -3.15 19.65 -1.21
N GLY A 54 -3.83 18.62 -0.69
CA GLY A 54 -4.44 18.66 0.63
C GLY A 54 -5.70 19.55 0.71
N PRO A 55 -6.26 19.71 1.92
CA PRO A 55 -5.70 19.27 3.20
C PRO A 55 -5.81 17.75 3.41
N VAL A 56 -4.81 17.18 4.08
CA VAL A 56 -4.89 15.84 4.66
C VAL A 56 -5.77 15.84 5.93
N PRO A 57 -6.31 14.69 6.36
CA PRO A 57 -7.10 14.59 7.59
C PRO A 57 -6.35 15.09 8.83
N GLU A 58 -7.09 15.56 9.85
CA GLU A 58 -6.52 16.20 11.05
C GLU A 58 -5.48 15.35 11.79
N VAL A 59 -5.61 14.01 11.72
CA VAL A 59 -4.69 13.06 12.35
C VAL A 59 -3.24 13.19 11.83
N TYR A 60 -3.06 13.72 10.62
CA TYR A 60 -1.76 13.88 9.99
C TYR A 60 -1.10 15.23 10.27
N LEU A 61 -1.84 16.27 10.67
CA LEU A 61 -1.33 17.66 10.76
C LEU A 61 -0.15 17.85 11.72
N SER A 62 0.06 16.95 12.67
CA SER A 62 1.25 16.94 13.54
C SER A 62 1.80 15.52 13.75
N ALA A 63 1.48 14.61 12.83
CA ALA A 63 1.94 13.24 12.87
C ALA A 63 3.46 13.16 12.65
N THR A 64 4.06 12.17 13.29
CA THR A 64 5.47 11.79 13.12
C THR A 64 5.60 10.73 12.03
N SER A 65 6.63 10.89 11.19
CA SER A 65 7.04 9.98 10.12
C SER A 65 7.81 8.77 10.65
N LEU A 66 8.09 7.82 9.76
CA LEU A 66 8.89 6.62 10.05
C LEU A 66 10.31 6.96 10.55
N GLY A 67 10.89 8.06 10.06
CA GLY A 67 12.20 8.60 10.42
C GLY A 67 12.19 9.53 11.63
N ASN A 68 11.08 9.61 12.36
CA ASN A 68 10.90 10.48 13.54
C ASN A 68 10.84 11.99 13.24
N GLU A 69 10.47 12.40 12.04
CA GLU A 69 10.21 13.80 11.71
C GLU A 69 8.72 14.15 11.90
N GLN A 70 8.43 15.31 12.48
CA GLN A 70 7.05 15.77 12.66
C GLN A 70 6.62 16.61 11.45
N ARG A 71 5.47 16.28 10.85
CA ARG A 71 4.87 17.09 9.78
C ARG A 71 4.58 18.51 10.25
N ASP A 72 4.96 19.49 9.43
CA ASP A 72 4.60 20.89 9.58
C ASP A 72 3.78 21.36 8.36
N PRO A 73 2.45 21.50 8.46
CA PRO A 73 1.59 21.93 7.35
C PRO A 73 1.92 23.31 6.78
N ASP A 74 2.65 24.15 7.51
CA ASP A 74 3.07 25.48 7.04
C ASP A 74 4.38 25.43 6.22
N ASN A 75 5.04 24.26 6.13
CA ASN A 75 6.33 24.08 5.49
C ASN A 75 6.42 22.77 4.67
N LEU A 76 5.53 22.62 3.70
CA LEU A 76 5.50 21.45 2.80
C LEU A 76 5.89 21.82 1.36
N ASN A 77 6.50 20.87 0.67
CA ASN A 77 6.74 20.93 -0.76
C ASN A 77 5.50 20.47 -1.53
N ALA A 78 5.21 21.10 -2.67
CA ALA A 78 4.20 20.60 -3.59
C ALA A 78 4.73 19.35 -4.30
N LYS A 79 3.86 18.37 -4.58
CA LYS A 79 4.20 17.14 -5.34
C LYS A 79 4.95 17.42 -6.65
N ALA A 80 4.51 18.44 -7.39
CA ALA A 80 5.12 18.86 -8.64
C ALA A 80 6.57 19.38 -8.50
N ASP A 81 6.93 19.93 -7.34
CA ASP A 81 8.27 20.50 -7.10
C ASP A 81 9.30 19.42 -6.75
N VAL A 82 8.85 18.28 -6.22
CA VAL A 82 9.70 17.15 -5.80
C VAL A 82 9.67 15.98 -6.78
N GLY A 83 9.01 16.13 -7.92
CA GLY A 83 8.88 15.05 -8.91
C GLY A 83 8.22 13.81 -8.31
N PHE A 84 7.16 14.03 -7.54
CA PHE A 84 6.33 12.95 -7.00
C PHE A 84 5.71 12.15 -8.15
N ALA A 85 5.78 10.83 -8.08
CA ALA A 85 5.30 9.94 -9.10
C ALA A 85 4.95 8.57 -8.52
N GLU A 86 3.99 7.91 -9.17
CA GLU A 86 3.70 6.49 -8.98
C GLU A 86 4.94 5.63 -9.24
N TYR A 87 5.03 4.46 -8.59
CA TYR A 87 6.23 3.63 -8.63
C TYR A 87 6.73 3.33 -10.06
N GLU A 88 5.82 2.96 -10.96
CA GLU A 88 6.19 2.60 -12.34
C GLU A 88 6.71 3.80 -13.15
N GLU A 89 6.15 5.00 -12.94
CA GLU A 89 6.66 6.24 -13.56
C GLU A 89 8.00 6.65 -12.91
N ALA A 90 8.12 6.52 -11.59
CA ALA A 90 9.35 6.83 -10.87
C ALA A 90 10.56 6.04 -11.39
N ARG A 91 10.36 4.80 -11.87
CA ARG A 91 11.42 3.99 -12.51
C ARG A 91 12.02 4.61 -13.77
N GLU A 92 11.33 5.56 -14.40
CA GLU A 92 11.85 6.33 -15.54
C GLU A 92 12.74 7.50 -15.11
N ASN A 93 12.74 7.87 -13.82
CA ASN A 93 13.56 8.91 -13.26
C ASN A 93 14.98 8.41 -12.94
N ASP A 94 16.01 9.11 -13.41
CA ASP A 94 17.42 8.74 -13.20
C ASP A 94 17.84 8.70 -11.71
N ALA A 95 17.13 9.41 -10.83
CA ALA A 95 17.41 9.42 -9.40
C ALA A 95 16.79 8.24 -8.63
N HIS A 96 15.73 7.63 -9.17
CA HIS A 96 15.05 6.50 -8.52
C HIS A 96 15.97 5.28 -8.44
N GLN A 97 16.07 4.67 -7.26
CA GLN A 97 16.80 3.42 -7.06
C GLN A 97 15.82 2.25 -7.00
N PRO A 98 16.16 1.06 -7.53
CA PRO A 98 15.27 -0.09 -7.42
C PRO A 98 14.87 -0.36 -5.97
N GLY A 99 13.57 -0.53 -5.74
CA GLY A 99 13.01 -0.83 -4.42
C GLY A 99 12.66 0.37 -3.53
N THR A 100 13.11 1.59 -3.85
CA THR A 100 12.78 2.77 -3.05
C THR A 100 11.34 3.23 -3.30
N CYS A 101 10.57 3.43 -2.25
CA CYS A 101 9.20 3.98 -2.29
C CYS A 101 8.88 4.70 -0.97
N CYS A 102 7.75 5.40 -0.90
CA CYS A 102 7.33 6.15 0.27
C CYS A 102 7.28 5.25 1.52
N ALA A 103 6.77 4.02 1.44
CA ALA A 103 6.70 3.13 2.60
C ALA A 103 8.05 2.78 3.25
N ASN A 104 9.17 2.93 2.53
CA ASN A 104 10.52 2.75 3.08
C ASN A 104 11.34 4.05 3.07
N CYS A 105 10.65 5.20 3.07
CA CYS A 105 11.20 6.54 3.21
C CYS A 105 11.10 7.02 4.66
N GLY A 106 12.11 7.74 5.14
CA GLY A 106 12.14 8.42 6.44
C GLY A 106 10.98 9.38 6.65
N ASP A 107 10.51 10.03 5.59
CA ASP A 107 9.52 11.11 5.72
C ASP A 107 8.08 10.61 5.64
N PHE A 108 7.86 9.33 5.31
CA PHE A 108 6.52 8.79 5.18
C PHE A 108 5.82 8.67 6.52
N ILE A 109 4.55 9.03 6.54
CA ILE A 109 3.64 8.88 7.67
C ILE A 109 2.61 7.83 7.24
N PRO A 110 2.64 6.60 7.81
CA PRO A 110 1.70 5.54 7.47
C PRO A 110 0.24 5.95 7.69
N ASP A 111 -0.68 5.21 7.07
CA ASP A 111 -2.12 5.36 7.26
C ASP A 111 -2.49 5.32 8.75
N LYS A 112 -3.27 6.32 9.20
CA LYS A 112 -3.78 6.49 10.57
C LYS A 112 -5.31 6.57 10.64
N ASN A 113 -6.01 6.53 9.51
CA ASN A 113 -7.46 6.68 9.43
C ASN A 113 -8.17 5.58 8.62
N GLY A 114 -7.42 4.59 8.10
CA GLY A 114 -7.96 3.41 7.43
C GLY A 114 -8.44 3.68 6.02
N ASP A 115 -7.97 4.75 5.37
CA ASP A 115 -8.31 5.05 3.98
C ASP A 115 -7.27 4.52 2.98
N ALA A 116 -6.26 3.78 3.46
CA ALA A 116 -5.11 3.24 2.73
C ALA A 116 -4.05 4.27 2.32
N PHE A 117 -4.26 5.57 2.58
CA PHE A 117 -3.30 6.61 2.25
C PHE A 117 -2.65 7.18 3.50
N GLY A 118 -1.35 7.45 3.38
CA GLY A 118 -0.58 8.15 4.39
C GLY A 118 -0.47 9.64 4.11
N ALA A 119 0.53 10.22 4.78
CA ALA A 119 1.02 11.56 4.54
C ALA A 119 2.56 11.55 4.47
N CYS A 120 3.17 12.72 4.33
CA CYS A 120 4.63 12.88 4.35
C CYS A 120 5.03 14.01 5.33
N ALA A 121 6.19 13.96 5.96
CA ALA A 121 6.68 15.07 6.76
C ALA A 121 6.96 16.33 5.90
N GLU A 122 7.34 16.12 4.63
CA GLU A 122 7.90 17.15 3.74
C GLU A 122 7.07 17.43 2.47
N VAL A 123 6.09 16.58 2.13
CA VAL A 123 5.28 16.70 0.90
C VAL A 123 3.80 16.87 1.21
N ASP A 124 3.15 17.80 0.52
CA ASP A 124 1.72 18.08 0.68
C ASP A 124 0.82 17.03 0.00
N GLY A 125 -0.44 17.00 0.41
CA GLY A 125 -1.43 16.03 -0.06
C GLY A 125 -1.31 14.64 0.55
N TYR A 126 -2.14 13.73 0.05
CA TYR A 126 -2.19 12.31 0.41
C TYR A 126 -1.06 11.56 -0.27
N ILE A 127 -0.52 10.53 0.38
CA ILE A 127 0.66 9.80 -0.10
C ILE A 127 0.34 8.31 -0.11
N ASP A 128 0.41 7.67 -1.27
CA ASP A 128 0.43 6.21 -1.32
C ASP A 128 1.81 5.74 -0.85
N GLY A 129 1.86 4.64 -0.09
CA GLY A 129 3.13 4.02 0.29
C GLY A 129 3.95 3.55 -0.91
N ALA A 130 3.29 3.20 -2.03
CA ALA A 130 3.94 2.75 -3.25
C ALA A 130 4.64 3.87 -4.03
N ASP A 131 4.23 5.12 -3.84
CA ASP A 131 4.76 6.28 -4.56
C ASP A 131 6.23 6.55 -4.28
N TRP A 132 6.80 7.51 -5.01
CA TRP A 132 8.16 7.96 -4.81
C TRP A 132 8.32 9.45 -5.19
N CYS A 133 9.33 10.12 -4.61
CA CYS A 133 9.74 11.45 -5.04
C CYS A 133 11.26 11.66 -4.92
N THR A 134 11.77 12.70 -5.57
CA THR A 134 13.23 12.97 -5.67
C THR A 134 13.91 13.35 -4.36
N ILE A 135 13.13 13.67 -3.33
CA ILE A 135 13.65 13.96 -1.98
C ILE A 135 13.62 12.74 -1.06
N TYR A 136 13.37 11.53 -1.60
CA TYR A 136 13.43 10.27 -0.87
C TYR A 136 14.67 10.21 0.06
N GLU A 137 14.43 9.91 1.33
CA GLU A 137 15.44 9.69 2.35
C GLU A 137 15.30 8.27 2.91
N SER A 138 16.39 7.50 2.90
CA SER A 138 16.41 6.17 3.51
C SER A 138 16.25 6.28 5.03
N LEU A 139 15.60 5.28 5.63
CA LEU A 139 15.54 5.17 7.07
C LEU A 139 16.94 4.95 7.66
N PRO A 140 17.22 5.47 8.87
CA PRO A 140 18.50 5.24 9.51
C PRO A 140 18.60 3.80 10.00
N GLU A 141 19.64 3.08 9.53
CA GLU A 141 19.95 1.74 10.01
C GLU A 141 20.25 1.77 11.52
N PRO A 142 19.50 1.03 12.36
CA PRO A 142 19.70 1.03 13.80
C PRO A 142 21.04 0.41 14.21
N GLU A 143 21.68 0.95 15.26
CA GLU A 143 22.94 0.37 15.75
C GLU A 143 22.69 -1.00 16.41
N VAL A 144 23.57 -1.98 16.14
CA VAL A 144 23.54 -3.27 16.83
C VAL A 144 23.74 -3.04 18.34
N PRO A 145 22.86 -3.55 19.21
CA PRO A 145 22.98 -3.26 20.64
C PRO A 145 24.26 -3.84 21.26
N GLU A 146 24.77 -3.15 22.28
CA GLU A 146 26.08 -3.46 22.88
C GLU A 146 26.22 -4.93 23.30
N GLY A 147 27.29 -5.58 22.86
CA GLY A 147 27.60 -6.97 23.23
C GLY A 147 26.94 -8.03 22.36
N MET A 148 26.23 -7.64 21.30
CA MET A 148 25.71 -8.52 20.26
C MET A 148 26.40 -8.28 18.92
N SER A 149 26.17 -9.20 17.98
CA SER A 149 26.47 -9.06 16.57
C SER A 149 25.17 -9.03 15.76
N GLU A 150 25.23 -8.55 14.52
CA GLU A 150 24.10 -8.60 13.58
C GLU A 150 23.50 -10.01 13.47
N SER A 151 24.34 -11.05 13.53
CA SER A 151 23.88 -12.44 13.46
C SER A 151 23.11 -12.93 14.68
N ASP A 152 23.16 -12.21 15.80
CA ASP A 152 22.39 -12.52 17.01
C ASP A 152 20.98 -11.92 16.95
N LEU A 153 20.80 -10.77 16.27
CA LEU A 153 19.54 -10.01 16.19
C LEU A 153 18.31 -10.86 15.83
N PRO A 154 18.39 -11.82 14.88
CA PRO A 154 17.21 -12.57 14.45
C PRO A 154 16.57 -13.44 15.52
N THR A 155 17.27 -13.77 16.59
CA THR A 155 16.78 -14.66 17.67
C THR A 155 17.01 -14.07 19.07
N ALA A 156 17.57 -12.87 19.14
CA ALA A 156 17.83 -12.21 20.41
C ALA A 156 16.51 -11.87 21.12
N GLU A 157 16.55 -11.93 22.45
CA GLU A 157 15.44 -11.43 23.26
C GLU A 157 15.42 -9.90 23.14
N VAL A 158 14.29 -9.37 22.65
CA VAL A 158 14.05 -7.93 22.58
C VAL A 158 13.93 -7.30 23.98
N PRO A 159 14.16 -5.99 24.15
CA PRO A 159 13.96 -5.31 25.43
C PRO A 159 12.58 -5.56 26.04
N GLU A 160 12.50 -5.52 27.38
CA GLU A 160 11.31 -5.92 28.16
C GLU A 160 10.04 -5.15 27.75
N GLU A 161 10.17 -3.90 27.31
CA GLU A 161 9.05 -3.06 26.86
C GLU A 161 8.38 -3.54 25.56
N TYR A 162 9.07 -4.39 24.79
CA TYR A 162 8.54 -5.01 23.59
C TYR A 162 8.00 -6.42 23.84
N ARG A 163 8.45 -7.10 24.90
CA ARG A 163 8.21 -8.54 25.14
C ARG A 163 6.74 -8.94 25.07
N THR A 164 5.85 -8.10 25.58
CA THR A 164 4.39 -8.28 25.52
C THR A 164 3.69 -6.99 25.09
N ALA A 165 4.34 -6.23 24.20
CA ALA A 165 3.77 -5.02 23.64
C ALA A 165 2.68 -5.34 22.61
N ASP A 166 1.75 -4.41 22.46
CA ASP A 166 0.80 -4.42 21.36
C ASP A 166 1.43 -3.81 20.09
N SER A 167 1.08 -4.37 18.94
CA SER A 167 1.39 -3.85 17.61
C SER A 167 0.63 -2.55 17.32
N GLN A 168 0.91 -1.93 16.19
CA GLN A 168 0.22 -0.71 15.73
C GLN A 168 -1.31 -0.89 15.64
N THR A 169 -1.79 -2.12 15.38
CA THR A 169 -3.22 -2.46 15.32
C THR A 169 -3.74 -3.21 16.54
N GLY A 170 -2.94 -3.37 17.59
CA GLY A 170 -3.38 -3.90 18.88
C GLY A 170 -3.17 -5.40 19.10
N GLU A 171 -2.46 -6.11 18.23
CA GLU A 171 -2.10 -7.52 18.47
C GLU A 171 -0.97 -7.59 19.51
N THR A 172 -1.20 -8.33 20.60
CA THR A 172 -0.21 -8.48 21.67
C THR A 172 0.87 -9.51 21.29
N ARG A 173 2.15 -9.13 21.36
CA ARG A 173 3.28 -10.06 21.20
C ARG A 173 3.25 -11.18 22.24
N ASP A 174 3.32 -12.42 21.78
CA ASP A 174 3.47 -13.62 22.63
C ASP A 174 4.85 -14.27 22.38
N PRO A 175 5.83 -14.12 23.30
CA PRO A 175 7.17 -14.71 23.16
C PRO A 175 7.19 -16.23 22.98
N GLU A 176 6.14 -16.94 23.39
CA GLU A 176 6.07 -18.40 23.27
C GLU A 176 5.51 -18.86 21.92
N ASN A 177 5.08 -17.93 21.05
CA ASN A 177 4.39 -18.21 19.79
C ASN A 177 4.86 -17.30 18.63
N LEU A 178 6.17 -17.09 18.51
CA LEU A 178 6.76 -16.29 17.43
C LEU A 178 7.27 -17.18 16.28
N GLN A 179 7.17 -16.67 15.05
CA GLN A 179 7.83 -17.22 13.87
C GLN A 179 9.29 -16.77 13.84
N THR A 180 10.16 -17.60 13.26
CA THR A 180 11.57 -17.21 13.04
C THR A 180 11.68 -16.24 11.86
N GLN A 181 12.63 -15.31 11.91
CA GLN A 181 12.88 -14.38 10.80
C GLN A 181 13.21 -15.11 9.49
N ALA A 182 13.89 -16.26 9.56
CA ALA A 182 14.19 -17.07 8.40
C ALA A 182 12.93 -17.71 7.77
N ASP A 183 11.96 -18.14 8.60
CA ASP A 183 10.72 -18.75 8.12
C ASP A 183 9.82 -17.73 7.39
N VAL A 184 9.81 -16.48 7.88
CA VAL A 184 9.05 -15.38 7.25
C VAL A 184 9.86 -14.59 6.22
N ARG A 185 11.15 -14.92 6.03
CA ARG A 185 12.08 -14.21 5.14
C ARG A 185 12.15 -12.71 5.45
N LEU A 186 12.35 -12.37 6.72
CA LEU A 186 12.62 -10.99 7.09
C LEU A 186 13.89 -10.50 6.38
N MET A 187 13.80 -9.36 5.72
CA MET A 187 14.89 -8.66 5.02
C MET A 187 14.49 -7.20 4.79
N GLU A 188 15.41 -6.35 4.33
CA GLU A 188 15.09 -4.97 4.00
C GLU A 188 14.00 -4.86 2.92
N SER A 189 13.04 -3.96 3.12
CA SER A 189 11.95 -3.68 2.18
C SER A 189 12.47 -3.30 0.80
N VAL A 190 13.48 -2.43 0.73
CA VAL A 190 14.10 -1.99 -0.54
C VAL A 190 14.60 -3.19 -1.34
N ASP A 191 15.34 -4.10 -0.70
CA ASP A 191 15.85 -5.31 -1.36
C ASP A 191 14.71 -6.25 -1.76
N ALA A 192 13.71 -6.44 -0.88
CA ALA A 192 12.56 -7.29 -1.17
C ALA A 192 11.77 -6.80 -2.39
N ILE A 193 11.60 -5.48 -2.55
CA ILE A 193 10.92 -4.88 -3.70
C ILE A 193 11.80 -4.97 -4.95
N ALA A 194 13.09 -4.66 -4.83
CA ALA A 194 14.04 -4.73 -5.94
C ALA A 194 14.15 -6.15 -6.54
N ASP A 195 14.08 -7.18 -5.69
CA ASP A 195 14.07 -8.59 -6.08
C ASP A 195 12.68 -9.12 -6.51
N GLY A 196 11.64 -8.29 -6.42
CA GLY A 196 10.26 -8.65 -6.77
C GLY A 196 9.61 -9.66 -5.81
N LEU A 197 10.10 -9.72 -4.57
CA LEU A 197 9.54 -10.52 -3.48
C LEU A 197 8.40 -9.79 -2.76
N ALA A 198 8.51 -8.47 -2.65
CA ALA A 198 7.51 -7.56 -2.08
C ALA A 198 6.91 -6.65 -3.17
N GLN A 199 5.75 -6.06 -2.89
CA GLN A 199 5.23 -4.96 -3.70
C GLN A 199 5.75 -3.62 -3.16
N PRO A 200 5.89 -2.58 -4.00
CA PRO A 200 6.03 -1.22 -3.53
C PRO A 200 4.96 -0.88 -2.50
N GLY A 201 5.31 -0.05 -1.52
CA GLY A 201 4.39 0.28 -0.44
C GLY A 201 4.41 -0.67 0.75
N GLN A 202 5.32 -1.63 0.82
CA GLN A 202 5.36 -2.60 1.93
C GLN A 202 6.64 -2.49 2.76
N SER A 203 6.52 -2.09 4.03
CA SER A 203 7.58 -2.13 5.03
C SER A 203 7.03 -2.49 6.42
N CYS A 204 7.89 -2.82 7.38
CA CYS A 204 7.48 -3.05 8.76
C CYS A 204 6.88 -1.77 9.37
N GLY A 205 7.40 -0.59 9.02
CA GLY A 205 6.86 0.69 9.47
C GLY A 205 5.37 0.90 9.18
N ASN A 206 4.85 0.35 8.08
CA ASN A 206 3.43 0.38 7.73
C ASN A 206 2.74 -1.00 7.80
N CYS A 207 3.32 -1.94 8.54
CA CYS A 207 2.73 -3.25 8.83
C CYS A 207 1.87 -3.21 10.10
N ALA A 208 0.71 -3.86 10.05
CA ALA A 208 -0.22 -4.02 11.17
C ALA A 208 0.45 -4.66 12.40
N GLU A 209 1.36 -5.61 12.16
CA GLU A 209 2.00 -6.44 13.19
C GLU A 209 3.24 -5.80 13.81
N TYR A 210 3.71 -4.68 13.25
CA TYR A 210 4.89 -4.01 13.75
C TYR A 210 4.64 -3.38 15.12
N ILE A 211 5.66 -3.40 15.96
CA ILE A 211 5.70 -2.72 17.24
C ILE A 211 6.77 -1.64 17.09
N PRO A 212 6.41 -0.35 16.97
CA PRO A 212 7.36 0.73 16.76
C PRO A 212 8.38 0.83 17.88
N ASP A 213 9.53 1.43 17.58
CA ASP A 213 10.54 1.80 18.58
C ASP A 213 9.92 2.61 19.72
N LYS A 214 10.14 2.15 20.96
CA LYS A 214 9.64 2.72 22.20
C LYS A 214 10.75 3.35 23.06
N ASN A 215 12.01 3.05 22.78
CA ASN A 215 13.14 3.43 23.63
C ASN A 215 14.18 4.33 22.92
N GLY A 216 14.00 4.57 21.63
CA GLY A 216 14.81 5.46 20.82
C GLY A 216 16.12 4.83 20.34
N ASP A 217 16.23 3.50 20.31
CA ASP A 217 17.39 2.77 19.79
C ASP A 217 17.31 2.47 18.28
N GLY A 218 16.21 2.86 17.63
CA GLY A 218 15.93 2.63 16.22
C GLY A 218 15.32 1.26 15.92
N TRP A 219 15.32 0.34 16.89
CA TRP A 219 14.73 -0.97 16.73
C TRP A 219 13.29 -1.03 17.26
N GLY A 220 12.43 -1.66 16.47
CA GLY A 220 11.14 -2.14 16.91
C GLY A 220 11.14 -3.64 17.20
N ALA A 221 9.93 -4.17 17.26
CA ALA A 221 9.65 -5.60 17.31
C ALA A 221 8.44 -5.93 16.44
N CYS A 222 7.96 -7.17 16.46
CA CYS A 222 6.77 -7.61 15.72
C CYS A 222 5.89 -8.50 16.60
N ALA A 223 4.58 -8.41 16.54
CA ALA A 223 3.72 -9.28 17.34
C ALA A 223 3.85 -10.77 16.97
N LYS A 224 4.25 -11.07 15.72
CA LYS A 224 4.32 -12.44 15.16
C LYS A 224 5.75 -12.97 14.90
N VAL A 225 6.79 -12.13 14.92
CA VAL A 225 8.16 -12.51 14.51
C VAL A 225 9.15 -12.26 15.64
N GLU A 226 10.03 -13.23 15.90
CA GLU A 226 11.08 -13.11 16.93
C GLU A 226 12.22 -12.17 16.53
N GLY A 227 13.08 -11.87 17.51
CA GLY A 227 14.22 -10.98 17.29
C GLY A 227 13.83 -9.50 17.15
N TYR A 228 14.86 -8.72 16.81
CA TYR A 228 14.77 -7.30 16.51
C TYR A 228 14.24 -7.09 15.08
N VAL A 229 13.38 -6.09 14.89
CA VAL A 229 12.79 -5.75 13.58
C VAL A 229 12.94 -4.25 13.38
N ALA A 230 13.54 -3.83 12.28
CA ALA A 230 13.68 -2.43 11.91
C ALA A 230 12.43 -1.94 11.18
N THR A 231 12.20 -0.63 11.22
CA THR A 231 11.09 0.03 10.51
C THR A 231 11.15 -0.23 8.99
N GLU A 232 12.36 -0.35 8.43
CA GLU A 232 12.60 -0.55 6.99
C GLU A 232 12.53 -2.00 6.53
N ASP A 233 12.39 -2.97 7.45
CA ASP A 233 12.29 -4.38 7.10
C ASP A 233 10.99 -4.71 6.35
N TRP A 234 10.91 -5.93 5.84
CA TRP A 234 9.71 -6.55 5.29
C TRP A 234 9.78 -8.06 5.49
N CYS A 235 8.62 -8.74 5.57
CA CYS A 235 8.55 -10.19 5.53
C CYS A 235 7.28 -10.68 4.82
N VAL A 236 7.23 -11.96 4.47
CA VAL A 236 6.13 -12.55 3.67
C VAL A 236 4.77 -12.59 4.39
N VAL A 237 4.73 -12.29 5.69
CA VAL A 237 3.50 -12.21 6.49
C VAL A 237 3.07 -10.76 6.74
N TRP A 238 3.63 -9.82 5.98
CA TRP A 238 3.24 -8.41 6.01
C TRP A 238 1.73 -8.27 5.75
N GLU A 239 1.10 -7.42 6.56
CA GLU A 239 -0.31 -7.05 6.47
C GLU A 239 -0.40 -5.53 6.60
N HIS A 240 -1.13 -4.87 5.70
CA HIS A 240 -1.29 -3.41 5.73
C HIS A 240 -1.96 -2.99 7.06
N VAL A 241 -1.58 -1.82 7.58
CA VAL A 241 -2.34 -1.18 8.67
C VAL A 241 -3.73 -0.82 8.16
N THR A 242 -4.73 -1.64 8.42
CA THR A 242 -6.13 -1.25 8.23
C THR A 242 -6.67 -0.82 9.57
N ALA A 243 -6.99 0.47 9.75
CA ALA A 243 -7.74 0.89 10.93
C ALA A 243 -9.11 0.19 10.90
N GLU A 244 -9.47 -0.52 11.98
CA GLU A 244 -10.86 -0.96 12.15
C GLU A 244 -11.72 0.29 12.44
N LEU A 245 -12.61 0.66 11.51
CA LEU A 245 -13.56 1.77 11.65
C LEU A 245 -14.62 1.52 12.74
#